data_AF-A0A8T3C2L1-F1
#
_entry.id   AF-A0A8T3C2L1-F1
#
_cell.length_a   1.000
_cell.length_b   1.000
_cell.length_c   1.000
_cell.angle_alpha   90.00
_cell.angle_beta   90.00
_cell.angle_gamma   90.00
#
_symmetry.space_group_name_H-M   'P 1'
#
loop_
_entity.id
_entity.type
_entity.pdbx_description
1 polymer ?
#
loop_
_entity_poly.entity_id
_entity_poly.type
_entity_poly.pdbx_seq_one_letter_code
_entity_poly.pdbx_strand_id
1 'polypeptide(L)'
;MSSFGLWNCRGARERRASLYLKEIVKENGILFMGLLETKVTLFNRNDVDMLIGTSWDFFQVPSIGKSCGILITWKTDLASFNVFESSNQFVIGEIDLKNKGRWRMATIYGSLDAYERRILWEKLKLYTSNDIALVIGGDFNCILNKEDKKGGRRFVYSMGAKEMDSFLIYNDVHEVRSIGPKFTWSNNNSGTKKILEMLDRCYLNSAALSSHQHMVVKHLARIASDHCPIILKFQKFKANPYKVFKCEDVWVLNPSSFVIIKKSWRKKSEGDFGQVLNRKLRRVVKALFYWSKDKHKTLMEDKESLNKEILELQYKDCSVVLSEDECLLLKSKVGDLNSKLARLDKWWRQRDKVKWALEGDTNSNFFHAFASARKNENFINKIKDENGEETDDQALIEDIFFKFFKRKWEFRECNLEGWPKNSFLMEEEDLLLLNKEFSIDEVEMVVKNTGKFIAPRYDGVTYSFLKRY
;
A
#
# COMPACT_ATOMS: atom_id res chain seq x y z
N MET A 1 7.86 -8.64 -16.84
CA MET A 1 6.71 -8.54 -15.92
C MET A 1 6.63 -9.87 -15.18
N SER A 2 6.25 -9.88 -13.91
CA SER A 2 6.33 -11.08 -13.07
C SER A 2 5.14 -11.06 -12.13
N SER A 3 4.02 -11.68 -12.48
CA SER A 3 2.82 -11.75 -11.62
C SER A 3 2.72 -13.14 -10.99
N PHE A 4 2.09 -13.22 -9.82
CA PHE A 4 1.74 -14.50 -9.18
C PHE A 4 0.24 -14.73 -9.30
N GLY A 5 -0.17 -15.94 -9.66
CA GLY A 5 -1.58 -16.32 -9.80
C GLY A 5 -1.96 -17.43 -8.83
N LEU A 6 -3.19 -17.36 -8.31
CA LEU A 6 -3.78 -18.36 -7.44
C LEU A 6 -5.22 -18.60 -7.90
N TRP A 7 -5.64 -19.86 -8.00
CA TRP A 7 -6.99 -20.18 -8.47
C TRP A 7 -7.49 -21.53 -7.97
N ASN A 8 -8.63 -21.53 -7.28
CA ASN A 8 -9.43 -22.73 -7.09
C ASN A 8 -10.14 -23.09 -8.41
N CYS A 9 -9.59 -24.06 -9.13
CA CYS A 9 -10.01 -24.40 -10.49
C CYS A 9 -11.10 -25.49 -10.54
N ARG A 10 -11.36 -26.15 -9.40
CA ARG A 10 -12.33 -27.26 -9.27
C ARG A 10 -12.21 -28.38 -10.29
N GLY A 11 -11.01 -28.62 -10.81
CA GLY A 11 -10.72 -29.68 -11.77
C GLY A 11 -9.75 -29.20 -12.84
N ALA A 12 -8.46 -29.43 -12.63
CA ALA A 12 -7.42 -28.90 -13.52
C ALA A 12 -7.43 -29.54 -14.93
N ARG A 13 -7.93 -30.78 -15.05
CA ARG A 13 -8.06 -31.49 -16.33
C ARG A 13 -9.34 -31.15 -17.11
N GLU A 14 -10.23 -30.34 -16.55
CA GLU A 14 -11.41 -29.91 -17.30
C GLU A 14 -10.99 -28.99 -18.45
N ARG A 15 -11.40 -29.33 -19.68
CA ARG A 15 -10.99 -28.59 -20.90
C ARG A 15 -11.23 -27.08 -20.78
N ARG A 16 -12.36 -26.66 -20.21
CA ARG A 16 -12.69 -25.24 -20.00
C ARG A 16 -11.70 -24.60 -19.02
N ALA A 17 -11.36 -25.28 -17.93
CA ALA A 17 -10.42 -24.78 -16.94
C ALA A 17 -9.00 -24.68 -17.51
N SER A 18 -8.53 -25.69 -18.23
CA SER A 18 -7.21 -25.69 -18.86
C SER A 18 -7.07 -24.60 -19.93
N LEU A 19 -8.11 -24.36 -20.74
CA LEU A 19 -8.10 -23.28 -21.74
C LEU A 19 -8.06 -21.90 -21.08
N TYR A 20 -8.91 -21.68 -20.08
CA TYR A 20 -8.93 -20.40 -19.36
C TYR A 20 -7.62 -20.14 -18.62
N LEU A 21 -7.01 -21.17 -18.01
CA LEU A 21 -5.70 -21.07 -17.38
C LEU A 21 -4.63 -20.54 -18.36
N LYS A 22 -4.55 -21.13 -19.56
CA LYS A 22 -3.57 -20.71 -20.57
C LYS A 22 -3.74 -19.25 -20.98
N GLU A 23 -4.97 -18.81 -21.14
CA GLU A 23 -5.32 -17.43 -21.45
C GLU A 23 -4.88 -16.49 -20.31
N ILE A 24 -5.28 -16.77 -19.07
CA ILE A 24 -4.93 -15.98 -17.89
C ILE A 24 -3.40 -15.84 -17.74
N VAL A 25 -2.68 -16.96 -17.87
CA VAL A 25 -1.23 -17.02 -17.74
C VAL A 25 -0.55 -16.15 -18.79
N LYS A 26 -1.02 -16.23 -20.04
CA LYS A 26 -0.48 -15.45 -21.18
C LYS A 26 -0.75 -13.96 -21.01
N GLU A 27 -2.01 -13.57 -20.77
CA GLU A 27 -2.41 -12.16 -20.71
C GLU A 27 -1.81 -11.40 -19.52
N ASN A 28 -1.61 -12.09 -18.39
CA ASN A 28 -1.17 -11.44 -17.16
C ASN A 28 0.33 -11.62 -16.86
N GLY A 29 1.07 -12.30 -17.75
CA GLY A 29 2.50 -12.55 -17.59
C GLY A 29 2.80 -13.27 -16.28
N ILE A 30 2.02 -14.31 -15.97
CA ILE A 30 2.17 -15.09 -14.74
C ILE A 30 3.44 -15.93 -14.83
N LEU A 31 4.22 -15.95 -13.74
CA LEU A 31 5.41 -16.80 -13.62
C LEU A 31 5.29 -17.87 -12.55
N PHE A 32 4.37 -17.70 -11.60
CA PHE A 32 4.07 -18.65 -10.54
C PHE A 32 2.56 -18.79 -10.48
N MET A 33 2.06 -20.03 -10.52
CA MET A 33 0.64 -20.33 -10.46
C MET A 33 0.37 -21.44 -9.44
N GLY A 34 -0.45 -21.14 -8.44
CA GLY A 34 -1.02 -22.12 -7.52
C GLY A 34 -2.46 -22.47 -7.92
N LEU A 35 -2.72 -23.75 -8.19
CA LEU A 35 -4.05 -24.28 -8.49
C LEU A 35 -4.56 -25.11 -7.32
N LEU A 36 -5.83 -24.88 -6.95
CA LEU A 36 -6.52 -25.58 -5.86
C LEU A 36 -7.67 -26.42 -6.42
N GLU A 37 -8.10 -27.42 -5.65
CA GLU A 37 -9.06 -28.46 -6.05
C GLU A 37 -8.76 -29.05 -7.43
N THR A 38 -7.51 -29.47 -7.64
CA THR A 38 -7.10 -30.00 -8.94
C THR A 38 -7.87 -31.26 -9.34
N LYS A 39 -8.38 -32.03 -8.35
CA LYS A 39 -9.07 -33.33 -8.52
C LYS A 39 -8.24 -34.35 -9.30
N VAL A 40 -6.91 -34.26 -9.18
CA VAL A 40 -5.95 -35.15 -9.83
C VAL A 40 -5.07 -35.77 -8.76
N THR A 41 -5.02 -37.09 -8.74
CA THR A 41 -4.20 -37.88 -7.81
C THR A 41 -2.72 -37.83 -8.15
N LEU A 42 -2.38 -37.78 -9.45
CA LEU A 42 -1.00 -37.71 -9.91
C LEU A 42 -0.92 -36.91 -11.21
N PHE A 43 -0.07 -35.89 -11.23
CA PHE A 43 0.39 -35.19 -12.41
C PHE A 43 1.72 -35.79 -12.84
N ASN A 44 1.79 -36.27 -14.08
CA ASN A 44 3.07 -36.54 -14.73
C ASN A 44 3.54 -35.29 -15.50
N ARG A 45 4.79 -35.31 -15.98
CA ARG A 45 5.37 -34.20 -16.74
C ARG A 45 4.53 -33.83 -17.97
N ASN A 46 4.06 -34.82 -18.73
CA ASN A 46 3.24 -34.60 -19.93
C ASN A 46 1.91 -33.90 -19.60
N ASP A 47 1.29 -34.22 -18.46
CA ASP A 47 0.04 -33.58 -18.01
C ASP A 47 0.25 -32.08 -17.79
N VAL A 48 1.34 -31.71 -17.11
CA VAL A 48 1.66 -30.30 -16.82
C VAL A 48 2.07 -29.56 -18.10
N ASP A 49 2.79 -30.23 -19.01
CA ASP A 49 3.15 -29.66 -20.31
C ASP A 49 1.92 -29.36 -21.16
N MET A 50 0.92 -30.25 -21.15
CA MET A 50 -0.36 -30.01 -21.80
C MET A 50 -1.17 -28.90 -21.11
N LEU A 51 -1.05 -28.76 -19.78
CA LEU A 51 -1.82 -27.81 -18.99
C LEU A 51 -1.29 -26.37 -19.14
N ILE A 52 0.00 -26.15 -18.96
CA ILE A 52 0.60 -24.80 -18.86
C ILE A 52 1.88 -24.60 -19.71
N GLY A 53 2.47 -25.69 -20.21
CA GLY A 53 3.61 -25.68 -21.14
C GLY A 53 4.89 -26.29 -20.57
N THR A 54 5.83 -26.61 -21.47
CA THR A 54 7.10 -27.31 -21.16
C THR A 54 8.13 -26.46 -20.42
N SER A 55 7.98 -25.13 -20.44
CA SER A 55 8.86 -24.20 -19.73
C SER A 55 8.55 -24.06 -18.24
N TRP A 56 7.65 -24.88 -17.70
CA TRP A 56 7.17 -24.79 -16.33
C TRP A 56 7.56 -26.03 -15.55
N ASP A 57 8.05 -25.86 -14.34
CA ASP A 57 8.21 -26.93 -13.37
C ASP A 57 7.09 -26.90 -12.34
N PHE A 58 6.94 -27.97 -11.56
CA PHE A 58 5.80 -28.11 -10.66
C PHE A 58 6.08 -28.90 -9.38
N PHE A 59 5.23 -28.66 -8.40
CA PHE A 59 5.10 -29.46 -7.19
C PHE A 59 3.61 -29.75 -6.94
N GLN A 60 3.30 -30.97 -6.53
CA GLN A 60 1.92 -31.41 -6.32
C GLN A 60 1.70 -31.95 -4.91
N VAL A 61 0.58 -31.55 -4.31
CA VAL A 61 -0.11 -32.31 -3.25
C VAL A 61 -1.29 -33.05 -3.90
N PRO A 62 -1.35 -34.39 -3.83
CA PRO A 62 -2.36 -35.17 -4.54
C PRO A 62 -3.78 -34.92 -4.00
N SER A 63 -4.79 -35.05 -4.85
CA SER A 63 -6.19 -35.04 -4.38
C SER A 63 -6.56 -36.34 -3.68
N ILE A 64 -7.40 -36.26 -2.65
CA ILE A 64 -8.00 -37.43 -1.99
C ILE A 64 -9.46 -37.53 -2.44
N GLY A 65 -9.74 -38.43 -3.38
CA GLY A 65 -11.06 -38.54 -4.01
C GLY A 65 -11.43 -37.28 -4.78
N LYS A 66 -12.55 -36.63 -4.41
CA LYS A 66 -13.02 -35.36 -5.02
C LYS A 66 -12.56 -34.11 -4.27
N SER A 67 -11.80 -34.28 -3.19
CA SER A 67 -11.38 -33.21 -2.28
C SER A 67 -9.86 -33.03 -2.31
N CYS A 68 -9.38 -31.88 -1.83
CA CYS A 68 -7.96 -31.51 -1.84
C CYS A 68 -7.37 -31.39 -3.26
N GLY A 69 -6.03 -31.40 -3.35
CA GLY A 69 -5.29 -31.26 -4.60
C GLY A 69 -4.78 -29.84 -4.77
N ILE A 70 -3.48 -29.66 -4.56
CA ILE A 70 -2.77 -28.40 -4.77
C ILE A 70 -1.69 -28.65 -5.82
N LEU A 71 -1.66 -27.85 -6.88
CA LEU A 71 -0.59 -27.86 -7.86
C LEU A 71 0.06 -26.49 -7.89
N ILE A 72 1.34 -26.44 -7.55
CA ILE A 72 2.17 -25.26 -7.73
C ILE A 72 2.97 -25.43 -9.01
N THR A 73 3.00 -24.41 -9.84
CA THR A 73 3.82 -24.37 -11.06
C THR A 73 4.60 -23.07 -11.14
N TRP A 74 5.82 -23.11 -11.68
CA TRP A 74 6.63 -21.92 -11.91
C TRP A 74 7.45 -22.02 -13.20
N LYS A 75 7.73 -20.86 -13.81
CA LYS A 75 8.57 -20.75 -15.01
C LYS A 75 10.06 -20.94 -14.68
N THR A 76 10.68 -21.98 -15.21
CA THR A 76 12.08 -22.36 -14.88
C THR A 76 13.14 -21.41 -15.41
N ASP A 77 12.82 -20.70 -16.50
CA ASP A 77 13.66 -19.64 -17.05
C ASP A 77 13.72 -18.42 -16.13
N LEU A 78 12.66 -18.17 -15.34
CA LEU A 78 12.53 -16.97 -14.49
C LEU A 78 12.74 -17.23 -13.00
N ALA A 79 12.43 -18.42 -12.51
CA ALA A 79 12.40 -18.72 -11.09
C ALA A 79 12.72 -20.19 -10.76
N SER A 80 13.09 -20.45 -9.52
CA SER A 80 13.10 -21.78 -8.90
C SER A 80 12.29 -21.74 -7.61
N PHE A 81 11.55 -22.80 -7.30
CA PHE A 81 10.75 -22.90 -6.09
C PHE A 81 11.19 -24.09 -5.24
N ASN A 82 11.55 -23.84 -3.99
CA ASN A 82 11.92 -24.86 -3.02
C ASN A 82 10.83 -24.97 -1.95
N VAL A 83 10.22 -26.15 -1.83
CA VAL A 83 9.15 -26.41 -0.87
C VAL A 83 9.75 -26.69 0.51
N PHE A 84 9.21 -26.05 1.55
CA PHE A 84 9.58 -26.30 2.94
C PHE A 84 8.63 -27.29 3.60
N GLU A 85 7.33 -27.05 3.47
CA GLU A 85 6.31 -27.91 4.04
C GLU A 85 5.05 -27.90 3.17
N SER A 86 4.35 -29.03 3.15
CA SER A 86 3.11 -29.18 2.41
C SER A 86 2.12 -30.02 3.19
N SER A 87 0.85 -29.69 3.07
CA SER A 87 -0.28 -30.47 3.57
C SER A 87 -1.46 -30.35 2.61
N ASN A 88 -2.56 -31.02 2.93
CA ASN A 88 -3.81 -30.84 2.18
C ASN A 88 -4.37 -29.41 2.26
N GLN A 89 -3.92 -28.60 3.23
CA GLN A 89 -4.41 -27.23 3.42
C GLN A 89 -3.46 -26.15 2.90
N PHE A 90 -2.21 -26.46 2.61
CA PHE A 90 -1.24 -25.49 2.12
C PHE A 90 -0.01 -26.11 1.49
N VAL A 91 0.70 -25.32 0.69
CA VAL A 91 2.10 -25.56 0.37
C VAL A 91 2.86 -24.27 0.60
N ILE A 92 3.94 -24.34 1.38
CA ILE A 92 4.82 -23.20 1.66
C ILE A 92 6.24 -23.51 1.21
N GLY A 93 6.88 -22.51 0.60
CA GLY A 93 8.25 -22.62 0.12
C GLY A 93 8.84 -21.27 -0.18
N GLU A 94 10.05 -21.28 -0.71
CA GLU A 94 10.78 -20.10 -1.14
C GLU A 94 10.96 -20.11 -2.65
N ILE A 95 10.49 -19.04 -3.30
CA ILE A 95 10.72 -18.78 -4.72
C ILE A 95 11.92 -17.85 -4.84
N ASP A 96 12.95 -18.30 -5.56
CA ASP A 96 14.06 -17.46 -5.97
C ASP A 96 13.78 -16.88 -7.34
N LEU A 97 13.63 -15.56 -7.41
CA LEU A 97 13.43 -14.83 -8.64
C LEU A 97 14.79 -14.28 -9.08
N LYS A 98 15.32 -14.77 -10.20
CA LYS A 98 16.68 -14.47 -10.72
C LYS A 98 17.08 -12.98 -10.75
N ASN A 99 16.10 -12.05 -10.71
CA ASN A 99 16.32 -10.59 -10.71
C ASN A 99 15.56 -9.81 -9.61
N LYS A 100 14.90 -10.48 -8.66
CA LYS A 100 14.02 -9.85 -7.66
C LYS A 100 14.19 -10.36 -6.24
N GLY A 101 15.21 -11.18 -6.01
CA GLY A 101 15.50 -11.77 -4.72
C GLY A 101 14.55 -12.91 -4.37
N ARG A 102 14.68 -13.37 -3.12
CA ARG A 102 13.97 -14.53 -2.59
C ARG A 102 12.69 -14.10 -1.89
N TRP A 103 11.62 -14.81 -2.18
CA TRP A 103 10.28 -14.57 -1.66
C TRP A 103 9.76 -15.85 -1.05
N ARG A 104 9.11 -15.75 0.11
CA ARG A 104 8.38 -16.86 0.68
C ARG A 104 6.95 -16.85 0.14
N MET A 105 6.49 -18.00 -0.34
CA MET A 105 5.17 -18.17 -0.95
C MET A 105 4.42 -19.26 -0.22
N ALA A 106 3.23 -18.95 0.26
CA ALA A 106 2.29 -19.90 0.83
C ALA A 106 1.01 -19.92 -0.02
N THR A 107 0.73 -21.07 -0.64
CA THR A 107 -0.51 -21.33 -1.39
C THR A 107 -1.49 -22.07 -0.48
N ILE A 108 -2.66 -21.48 -0.22
CA ILE A 108 -3.60 -21.94 0.81
C ILE A 108 -4.85 -22.57 0.19
N TYR A 109 -5.29 -23.69 0.77
CA TYR A 109 -6.60 -24.32 0.57
C TYR A 109 -7.17 -24.71 1.96
N GLY A 110 -7.67 -23.73 2.70
CA GLY A 110 -8.13 -23.94 4.08
C GLY A 110 -9.28 -24.95 4.16
N SER A 111 -9.29 -25.79 5.20
CA SER A 111 -10.44 -26.67 5.47
C SER A 111 -11.71 -25.84 5.71
N LEU A 112 -12.88 -26.39 5.42
CA LEU A 112 -14.16 -25.79 5.81
C LEU A 112 -14.36 -25.85 7.33
N ASP A 113 -13.78 -26.86 7.99
CA ASP A 113 -13.81 -27.01 9.45
C ASP A 113 -12.77 -26.08 10.10
N ALA A 114 -13.23 -25.22 11.01
CA ALA A 114 -12.36 -24.31 11.74
C ALA A 114 -11.34 -25.04 12.64
N TYR A 115 -11.70 -26.20 13.20
CA TYR A 115 -10.78 -26.96 14.06
C TYR A 115 -9.63 -27.57 13.26
N GLU A 116 -9.91 -28.13 12.08
CA GLU A 116 -8.87 -28.61 11.17
C GLU A 116 -8.01 -27.46 10.64
N ARG A 117 -8.66 -26.32 10.32
CA ARG A 117 -7.98 -25.13 9.82
C ARG A 117 -7.08 -24.47 10.87
N ARG A 118 -7.24 -24.74 12.16
CA ARG A 118 -6.30 -24.26 13.19
C ARG A 118 -4.87 -24.76 12.95
N ILE A 119 -4.72 -25.99 12.49
CA ILE A 119 -3.40 -26.60 12.19
C ILE A 119 -2.67 -25.79 11.10
N LEU A 120 -3.40 -25.28 10.11
CA LEU A 120 -2.86 -24.41 9.07
C LEU A 120 -2.16 -23.19 9.68
N TRP A 121 -2.82 -22.50 10.63
CA TRP A 121 -2.26 -21.30 11.25
C TRP A 121 -1.02 -21.61 12.09
N GLU A 122 -1.06 -22.67 12.91
CA GLU A 122 0.10 -23.07 13.73
C GLU A 122 1.32 -23.42 12.87
N LYS A 123 1.11 -24.06 11.71
CA LYS A 123 2.19 -24.39 10.78
C LYS A 123 2.75 -23.17 10.05
N LEU A 124 1.88 -22.28 9.56
CA LEU A 124 2.36 -21.08 8.85
C LEU A 124 3.17 -20.14 9.74
N LYS A 125 2.83 -20.02 11.03
CA LYS A 125 3.57 -19.21 12.02
C LYS A 125 5.06 -19.57 12.08
N LEU A 126 5.42 -20.83 11.86
CA LEU A 126 6.83 -21.28 11.87
C LEU A 126 7.66 -20.67 10.73
N TYR A 127 6.97 -20.20 9.69
CA TYR A 127 7.57 -19.67 8.47
C TYR A 127 7.23 -18.19 8.25
N THR A 128 6.65 -17.50 9.24
CA THR A 128 6.54 -16.05 9.20
C THR A 128 7.84 -15.44 9.72
N SER A 129 8.41 -14.51 8.96
CA SER A 129 9.63 -13.79 9.33
C SER A 129 9.57 -12.40 8.71
N ASN A 130 10.10 -11.42 9.43
CA ASN A 130 10.13 -10.03 8.99
C ASN A 130 11.29 -9.74 8.03
N ASP A 131 12.20 -10.70 7.82
CA ASP A 131 13.41 -10.51 7.01
C ASP A 131 13.22 -10.89 5.53
N ILE A 132 12.20 -11.70 5.24
CA ILE A 132 11.92 -12.23 3.89
C ILE A 132 10.54 -11.77 3.45
N ALA A 133 10.44 -11.29 2.21
CA ALA A 133 9.16 -10.93 1.60
C ALA A 133 8.25 -12.16 1.53
N LEU A 134 7.09 -12.10 2.19
CA LEU A 134 6.13 -13.19 2.29
C LEU A 134 4.85 -12.85 1.54
N VAL A 135 4.37 -13.83 0.76
CA VAL A 135 3.04 -13.83 0.13
C VAL A 135 2.26 -15.05 0.64
N ILE A 136 1.05 -14.81 1.15
CA ILE A 136 0.12 -15.86 1.54
C ILE A 136 -1.15 -15.68 0.73
N GLY A 137 -1.55 -16.65 -0.08
CA GLY A 137 -2.80 -16.54 -0.81
C GLY A 137 -3.38 -17.84 -1.29
N GLY A 138 -4.66 -17.80 -1.66
CA GLY A 138 -5.43 -18.95 -2.10
C GLY A 138 -6.84 -18.87 -1.55
N ASP A 139 -7.48 -20.03 -1.40
CA ASP A 139 -8.82 -20.18 -0.87
C ASP A 139 -8.75 -20.45 0.63
N PHE A 140 -9.22 -19.50 1.42
CA PHE A 140 -9.17 -19.58 2.88
C PHE A 140 -10.36 -20.33 3.47
N ASN A 141 -11.42 -20.56 2.68
CA ASN A 141 -12.72 -21.06 3.15
C ASN A 141 -13.23 -20.34 4.42
N CYS A 142 -12.87 -19.06 4.57
CA CYS A 142 -13.19 -18.23 5.73
C CYS A 142 -13.40 -16.78 5.30
N ILE A 143 -14.40 -16.13 5.89
CA ILE A 143 -14.70 -14.71 5.67
C ILE A 143 -14.46 -13.92 6.96
N LEU A 144 -13.95 -12.70 6.85
CA LEU A 144 -13.56 -11.86 7.99
C LEU A 144 -14.60 -10.79 8.30
N ASN A 145 -15.34 -10.32 7.30
CA ASN A 145 -16.28 -9.22 7.43
C ASN A 145 -17.67 -9.57 6.90
N LYS A 146 -18.68 -8.84 7.38
CA LYS A 146 -20.06 -8.97 6.92
C LYS A 146 -20.19 -8.64 5.43
N GLU A 147 -19.39 -7.69 4.97
CA GLU A 147 -19.32 -7.19 3.60
C GLU A 147 -18.82 -8.23 2.61
N ASP A 148 -18.15 -9.28 3.10
CA ASP A 148 -17.55 -10.35 2.30
C ASP A 148 -18.58 -11.39 1.84
N LYS A 149 -19.84 -11.26 2.28
CA LYS A 149 -20.91 -12.19 1.95
C LYS A 149 -22.17 -11.48 1.45
N LYS A 150 -22.82 -12.09 0.46
CA LYS A 150 -24.17 -11.70 0.01
C LYS A 150 -25.03 -12.96 -0.15
N GLY A 151 -26.21 -12.94 0.47
CA GLY A 151 -27.14 -14.07 0.48
C GLY A 151 -26.78 -15.16 1.50
N GLY A 152 -27.66 -16.16 1.63
CA GLY A 152 -27.48 -17.26 2.59
C GLY A 152 -27.61 -16.82 4.05
N ARG A 153 -26.99 -17.57 4.96
CA ARG A 153 -26.97 -17.26 6.40
C ARG A 153 -26.22 -15.94 6.66
N ARG A 154 -26.68 -15.17 7.64
CA ARG A 154 -26.00 -13.93 8.06
C ARG A 154 -24.58 -14.26 8.53
N PHE A 155 -23.63 -13.38 8.20
CA PHE A 155 -22.28 -13.48 8.71
C PHE A 155 -22.27 -13.42 10.24
N VAL A 156 -21.41 -14.24 10.84
CA VAL A 156 -21.10 -14.24 12.26
C VAL A 156 -19.60 -14.26 12.40
N TYR A 157 -19.07 -13.43 13.30
CA TYR A 157 -17.64 -13.40 13.62
C TYR A 157 -17.26 -14.64 14.46
N SER A 158 -17.21 -15.78 13.77
CA SER A 158 -17.02 -17.11 14.34
C SER A 158 -15.59 -17.33 14.84
N MET A 159 -15.36 -18.44 15.58
CA MET A 159 -14.03 -18.81 16.05
C MET A 159 -13.00 -18.87 14.91
N GLY A 160 -13.37 -19.47 13.77
CA GLY A 160 -12.48 -19.58 12.62
C GLY A 160 -12.07 -18.23 12.02
N ALA A 161 -12.96 -17.23 12.05
CA ALA A 161 -12.65 -15.87 11.61
C ALA A 161 -11.71 -15.16 12.60
N LYS A 162 -11.97 -15.31 13.91
CA LYS A 162 -11.12 -14.75 14.97
C LYS A 162 -9.70 -15.32 14.94
N GLU A 163 -9.55 -16.62 14.70
CA GLU A 163 -8.24 -17.26 14.61
C GLU A 163 -7.46 -16.78 13.39
N MET A 164 -8.13 -16.64 12.23
CA MET A 164 -7.51 -16.09 11.03
C MET A 164 -7.10 -14.62 11.24
N ASP A 165 -7.98 -13.79 11.77
CA ASP A 165 -7.69 -12.38 12.08
C ASP A 165 -6.51 -12.24 13.06
N SER A 166 -6.50 -13.05 14.13
CA SER A 166 -5.39 -13.12 15.08
C SER A 166 -4.08 -13.53 14.39
N PHE A 167 -4.11 -14.55 13.52
CA PHE A 167 -2.94 -14.97 12.76
C PHE A 167 -2.39 -13.82 11.92
N LEU A 168 -3.26 -13.08 11.21
CA LEU A 168 -2.85 -11.96 10.36
C LEU A 168 -2.16 -10.86 11.19
N ILE A 169 -2.78 -10.48 12.31
CA ILE A 169 -2.27 -9.42 13.21
C ILE A 169 -0.93 -9.81 13.83
N TYR A 170 -0.84 -10.99 14.46
CA TYR A 170 0.34 -11.38 15.23
C TYR A 170 1.55 -11.76 14.37
N ASN A 171 1.38 -11.97 13.07
CA ASN A 171 2.44 -12.42 12.17
C ASN A 171 2.86 -11.38 11.12
N ASP A 172 2.48 -10.11 11.32
CA ASP A 172 2.79 -9.03 10.38
C ASP A 172 2.27 -9.34 8.97
N VAL A 173 1.04 -9.87 8.85
CA VAL A 173 0.45 -10.23 7.56
C VAL A 173 -0.74 -9.32 7.26
N HIS A 174 -0.61 -8.55 6.19
CA HIS A 174 -1.54 -7.47 5.84
C HIS A 174 -2.33 -7.79 4.58
N GLU A 175 -3.61 -7.42 4.58
CA GLU A 175 -4.45 -7.56 3.39
C GLU A 175 -4.01 -6.58 2.30
N VAL A 176 -3.89 -7.08 1.08
CA VAL A 176 -3.64 -6.22 -0.09
C VAL A 176 -4.96 -5.87 -0.75
N ARG A 177 -5.12 -4.59 -1.09
CA ARG A 177 -6.29 -4.13 -1.83
C ARG A 177 -6.48 -4.93 -3.12
N SER A 178 -7.72 -5.39 -3.32
CA SER A 178 -8.14 -6.06 -4.54
C SER A 178 -8.90 -5.14 -5.50
N ILE A 179 -8.79 -5.41 -6.80
CA ILE A 179 -9.56 -4.79 -7.88
C ILE A 179 -10.30 -5.87 -8.68
N GLY A 180 -11.45 -5.52 -9.26
CA GLY A 180 -12.29 -6.45 -10.02
C GLY A 180 -13.56 -6.86 -9.25
N PRO A 181 -14.15 -8.03 -9.56
CA PRO A 181 -15.34 -8.50 -8.86
C PRO A 181 -15.12 -8.62 -7.36
N LYS A 182 -16.04 -8.05 -6.57
CA LYS A 182 -15.95 -8.07 -5.09
C LYS A 182 -15.96 -9.48 -4.51
N PHE A 183 -16.82 -10.36 -5.02
CA PHE A 183 -16.96 -11.73 -4.52
C PHE A 183 -16.22 -12.69 -5.44
N THR A 184 -15.35 -13.52 -4.86
CA THR A 184 -14.54 -14.48 -5.62
C THR A 184 -15.28 -15.79 -5.84
N TRP A 185 -16.19 -16.17 -4.94
CA TRP A 185 -16.96 -17.42 -5.03
C TRP A 185 -18.45 -17.19 -5.24
N SER A 186 -19.12 -18.13 -5.92
CA SER A 186 -20.58 -18.24 -5.95
C SER A 186 -21.04 -19.68 -5.93
N ASN A 187 -22.12 -19.97 -5.20
CA ASN A 187 -22.79 -21.26 -5.30
C ASN A 187 -23.51 -21.51 -6.64
N ASN A 188 -23.42 -20.59 -7.61
CA ASN A 188 -24.04 -20.61 -8.94
C ASN A 188 -25.57 -20.82 -8.93
N ASN A 189 -26.23 -20.62 -7.79
CA ASN A 189 -27.69 -20.62 -7.70
C ASN A 189 -28.28 -19.27 -8.12
N SER A 190 -29.59 -19.26 -8.33
CA SER A 190 -30.35 -18.08 -8.73
C SER A 190 -31.30 -17.58 -7.63
N GLY A 191 -31.74 -16.33 -7.77
CA GLY A 191 -32.73 -15.72 -6.86
C GLY A 191 -32.28 -15.67 -5.40
N THR A 192 -33.20 -15.98 -4.49
CA THR A 192 -32.98 -15.97 -3.04
C THR A 192 -32.00 -17.03 -2.54
N LYS A 193 -31.75 -18.08 -3.34
CA LYS A 193 -30.77 -19.14 -3.04
C LYS A 193 -29.35 -18.77 -3.45
N LYS A 194 -29.14 -17.65 -4.15
CA LYS A 194 -27.82 -17.20 -4.59
C LYS A 194 -26.97 -16.77 -3.40
N ILE A 195 -25.78 -17.34 -3.30
CA ILE A 195 -24.77 -16.99 -2.30
C ILE A 195 -23.51 -16.56 -3.03
N LEU A 196 -22.92 -15.47 -2.55
CA LEU A 196 -21.65 -14.92 -3.01
C LEU A 196 -20.76 -14.67 -1.80
N GLU A 197 -19.50 -15.08 -1.88
CA GLU A 197 -18.51 -14.93 -0.81
C GLU A 197 -17.15 -14.49 -1.37
N MET A 198 -16.37 -13.79 -0.54
CA MET A 198 -14.96 -13.47 -0.81
C MET A 198 -14.06 -14.41 -0.01
N LEU A 199 -13.78 -15.58 -0.61
CA LEU A 199 -13.01 -16.68 -0.01
C LEU A 199 -11.55 -16.68 -0.46
N ASP A 200 -11.29 -16.21 -1.68
CA ASP A 200 -9.96 -16.21 -2.28
C ASP A 200 -9.26 -14.88 -2.00
N ARG A 201 -8.12 -14.93 -1.32
CA ARG A 201 -7.39 -13.73 -0.87
C ARG A 201 -5.89 -13.86 -1.06
N CYS A 202 -5.21 -12.71 -1.01
CA CYS A 202 -3.76 -12.64 -1.02
C CYS A 202 -3.30 -11.57 -0.04
N TYR A 203 -2.40 -11.97 0.85
CA TYR A 203 -1.85 -11.18 1.93
C TYR A 203 -0.33 -11.07 1.78
N LEU A 204 0.25 -10.00 2.32
CA LEU A 204 1.67 -9.69 2.27
C LEU A 204 2.18 -9.27 3.63
N ASN A 205 3.43 -9.59 3.95
CA ASN A 205 4.09 -8.99 5.11
C ASN A 205 4.70 -7.62 4.83
N SER A 206 5.18 -6.96 5.88
CA SER A 206 5.82 -5.66 5.79
C SER A 206 7.05 -5.65 4.89
N ALA A 207 7.83 -6.74 4.88
CA ALA A 207 8.99 -6.88 4.00
C ALA A 207 8.59 -6.89 2.53
N ALA A 208 7.55 -7.63 2.16
CA ALA A 208 7.02 -7.66 0.81
C ALA A 208 6.50 -6.28 0.38
N LEU A 209 5.71 -5.62 1.22
CA LEU A 209 5.16 -4.28 0.96
C LEU A 209 6.23 -3.20 0.82
N SER A 210 7.35 -3.33 1.54
CA SER A 210 8.48 -2.39 1.48
C SER A 210 9.39 -2.63 0.28
N SER A 211 9.53 -3.90 -0.15
CA SER A 211 10.44 -4.28 -1.24
C SER A 211 10.03 -3.73 -2.61
N HIS A 212 8.73 -3.58 -2.86
CA HIS A 212 8.19 -3.15 -4.14
C HIS A 212 7.19 -2.02 -3.95
N GLN A 213 7.44 -0.90 -4.63
CA GLN A 213 6.48 0.19 -4.67
C GLN A 213 5.28 -0.25 -5.54
N HIS A 214 4.15 -0.51 -4.88
CA HIS A 214 2.84 -0.80 -5.47
C HIS A 214 2.61 -2.24 -5.93
N MET A 215 1.88 -2.99 -5.10
CA MET A 215 1.36 -4.32 -5.38
C MET A 215 -0.17 -4.28 -5.27
N VAL A 216 -0.85 -4.92 -6.21
CA VAL A 216 -2.31 -4.98 -6.26
C VAL A 216 -2.77 -6.39 -6.58
N VAL A 217 -3.87 -6.81 -5.97
CA VAL A 217 -4.52 -8.09 -6.27
C VAL A 217 -5.63 -7.83 -7.29
N LYS A 218 -5.60 -8.51 -8.44
CA LYS A 218 -6.67 -8.44 -9.44
C LYS A 218 -7.51 -9.71 -9.36
N HIS A 219 -8.79 -9.58 -9.05
CA HIS A 219 -9.78 -10.63 -9.20
C HIS A 219 -10.23 -10.67 -10.66
N LEU A 220 -10.08 -11.83 -11.30
CA LEU A 220 -10.54 -12.06 -12.66
C LEU A 220 -11.99 -12.54 -12.71
N ALA A 221 -12.52 -12.68 -13.93
CA ALA A 221 -13.86 -13.19 -14.14
C ALA A 221 -13.98 -14.66 -13.74
N ARG A 222 -15.12 -15.02 -13.15
CA ARG A 222 -15.49 -16.39 -12.84
C ARG A 222 -16.09 -17.07 -14.07
N ILE A 223 -15.24 -17.68 -14.90
CA ILE A 223 -15.61 -18.27 -16.19
C ILE A 223 -15.67 -19.81 -16.12
N ALA A 224 -14.58 -20.45 -15.72
CA ALA A 224 -14.42 -21.91 -15.79
C ALA A 224 -14.48 -22.63 -14.43
N SER A 225 -14.67 -21.90 -13.34
CA SER A 225 -14.83 -22.40 -11.98
C SER A 225 -15.93 -21.59 -11.28
N ASP A 226 -16.42 -22.05 -10.14
CA ASP A 226 -17.24 -21.26 -9.23
C ASP A 226 -16.40 -20.28 -8.37
N HIS A 227 -15.07 -20.30 -8.52
CA HIS A 227 -14.12 -19.31 -7.99
C HIS A 227 -13.48 -18.43 -9.07
N CYS A 228 -13.18 -17.18 -8.72
CA CYS A 228 -12.38 -16.26 -9.51
C CYS A 228 -10.88 -16.58 -9.36
N PRO A 229 -10.09 -16.58 -10.46
CA PRO A 229 -8.64 -16.48 -10.35
C PRO A 229 -8.24 -15.14 -9.71
N ILE A 230 -7.27 -15.15 -8.80
CA ILE A 230 -6.68 -13.95 -8.22
C ILE A 230 -5.22 -13.81 -8.67
N ILE A 231 -4.82 -12.58 -8.99
CA ILE A 231 -3.47 -12.29 -9.51
C ILE A 231 -2.84 -11.17 -8.70
N LEU A 232 -1.71 -11.46 -8.07
CA LEU A 232 -0.85 -10.46 -7.47
C LEU A 232 0.04 -9.84 -8.55
N LYS A 233 -0.20 -8.57 -8.88
CA LYS A 233 0.58 -7.82 -9.86
C LYS A 233 1.58 -6.91 -9.15
N PHE A 234 2.81 -6.95 -9.64
CA PHE A 234 3.88 -6.03 -9.28
C PHE A 234 3.84 -4.87 -10.26
N GLN A 235 3.24 -3.75 -9.86
CA GLN A 235 3.07 -2.62 -10.75
C GLN A 235 4.38 -1.82 -10.82
N LYS A 236 5.07 -1.87 -11.96
CA LYS A 236 6.20 -0.96 -12.21
C LYS A 236 5.63 0.37 -12.67
N PHE A 237 5.67 1.38 -11.80
CA PHE A 237 5.44 2.75 -12.23
C PHE A 237 6.67 3.29 -12.96
N LYS A 238 6.45 3.92 -14.12
CA LYS A 238 7.30 5.04 -14.51
C LYS A 238 7.02 6.12 -13.46
N ALA A 239 8.01 6.50 -12.67
CA ALA A 239 7.83 7.56 -11.67
C ALA A 239 7.16 8.75 -12.35
N ASN A 240 6.01 9.19 -11.82
CA ASN A 240 5.35 10.37 -12.34
C ASN A 240 6.38 11.52 -12.32
N PRO A 241 6.72 12.12 -13.48
CA PRO A 241 7.71 13.21 -13.53
C PRO A 241 7.25 14.41 -12.68
N TYR A 242 5.94 14.52 -12.42
CA TYR A 242 5.33 15.54 -11.59
C TYR A 242 5.12 15.02 -10.17
N LYS A 243 6.22 14.88 -9.41
CA LYS A 243 6.10 14.78 -7.96
C LYS A 243 5.48 16.07 -7.42
N VAL A 244 4.23 15.99 -6.98
CA VAL A 244 3.59 17.07 -6.23
C VAL A 244 4.41 17.29 -4.98
N PHE A 245 5.00 18.48 -4.88
CA PHE A 245 5.76 18.87 -3.72
C PHE A 245 4.86 18.87 -2.49
N LYS A 246 5.37 18.39 -1.37
CA LYS A 246 4.73 18.49 -0.06
C LYS A 246 5.73 19.09 0.91
N CYS A 247 5.32 20.16 1.59
CA CYS A 247 6.15 20.76 2.62
C CYS A 247 6.30 19.78 3.78
N GLU A 248 7.54 19.47 4.15
CA GLU A 248 7.81 18.60 5.28
C GLU A 248 8.02 19.45 6.53
N ASP A 249 7.24 19.19 7.59
CA ASP A 249 7.29 20.01 8.81
C ASP A 249 8.56 19.77 9.64
N VAL A 250 9.42 18.87 9.19
CA VAL A 250 10.79 18.68 9.70
C VAL A 250 11.68 19.86 9.32
N TRP A 251 11.40 20.59 8.22
CA TRP A 251 12.21 21.75 7.84
C TRP A 251 12.11 22.87 8.86
N VAL A 252 10.94 23.04 9.47
CA VAL A 252 10.68 24.02 10.54
C VAL A 252 11.55 23.76 11.79
N LEU A 253 11.94 22.51 12.03
CA LEU A 253 12.77 22.13 13.18
C LEU A 253 14.26 22.39 12.98
N ASN A 254 14.71 22.63 11.75
CA ASN A 254 16.12 22.85 11.48
C ASN A 254 16.37 24.34 11.25
N PRO A 255 17.13 25.05 12.12
CA PRO A 255 17.39 26.48 11.99
C PRO A 255 17.98 26.90 10.63
N SER A 256 18.72 26.01 9.97
CA SER A 256 19.34 26.27 8.66
C SER A 256 18.33 26.50 7.53
N SER A 257 17.09 26.01 7.67
CA SER A 257 16.03 26.22 6.68
C SER A 257 15.68 27.71 6.52
N PHE A 258 15.73 28.48 7.61
CA PHE A 258 15.44 29.92 7.60
C PHE A 258 16.41 30.69 6.70
N VAL A 259 17.69 30.33 6.71
CA VAL A 259 18.72 30.93 5.87
C VAL A 259 18.39 30.75 4.38
N ILE A 260 17.95 29.54 4.02
CA ILE A 260 17.62 29.17 2.64
C ILE A 260 16.36 29.88 2.16
N ILE A 261 15.35 29.95 3.02
CA ILE A 261 14.10 30.66 2.76
C ILE A 261 14.39 32.14 2.54
N LYS A 262 15.09 32.78 3.48
CA LYS A 262 15.46 34.20 3.40
C LYS A 262 16.24 34.52 2.13
N LYS A 263 17.24 33.68 1.77
CA LYS A 263 18.03 33.81 0.54
C LYS A 263 17.17 33.68 -0.72
N SER A 264 16.22 32.74 -0.73
CA SER A 264 15.38 32.45 -1.90
C SER A 264 14.23 33.47 -2.06
N TRP A 265 13.68 33.94 -0.95
CA TRP A 265 12.56 34.89 -0.89
C TRP A 265 12.96 36.30 -1.32
N ARG A 266 14.18 36.74 -0.97
CA ARG A 266 14.72 38.07 -1.31
C ARG A 266 14.95 38.29 -2.81
N LYS A 267 14.96 37.23 -3.63
CA LYS A 267 15.13 37.37 -5.07
C LYS A 267 13.89 38.03 -5.70
N LYS A 268 14.12 39.13 -6.43
CA LYS A 268 13.08 39.88 -7.15
C LYS A 268 12.33 38.95 -8.12
N SER A 269 11.04 39.21 -8.30
CA SER A 269 10.17 38.50 -9.25
C SER A 269 9.19 39.51 -9.81
N GLU A 270 8.92 39.45 -11.10
CA GLU A 270 8.01 40.35 -11.81
C GLU A 270 6.64 39.69 -12.02
N GLY A 271 5.63 40.50 -12.35
CA GLY A 271 4.24 40.07 -12.56
C GLY A 271 3.26 40.71 -11.57
N ASP A 272 1.99 40.32 -11.65
CA ASP A 272 0.99 40.72 -10.64
C ASP A 272 1.32 40.13 -9.25
N PHE A 273 0.67 40.65 -8.20
CA PHE A 273 0.91 40.23 -6.82
C PHE A 273 0.80 38.71 -6.62
N GLY A 274 -0.19 38.06 -7.27
CA GLY A 274 -0.40 36.63 -7.21
C GLY A 274 0.72 35.84 -7.92
N GLN A 275 1.15 36.30 -9.08
CA GLN A 275 2.27 35.73 -9.84
C GLN A 275 3.59 35.86 -9.08
N VAL A 276 3.85 37.03 -8.48
CA VAL A 276 5.05 37.29 -7.67
C VAL A 276 5.09 36.36 -6.46
N LEU A 277 3.99 36.26 -5.71
CA LEU A 277 3.88 35.35 -4.57
C LEU A 277 4.12 33.90 -4.98
N ASN A 278 3.44 33.44 -6.04
CA ASN A 278 3.52 32.06 -6.51
C ASN A 278 4.93 31.70 -7.04
N ARG A 279 5.61 32.62 -7.75
CA ARG A 279 7.00 32.46 -8.19
C ARG A 279 7.98 32.40 -7.01
N LYS A 280 7.81 33.28 -6.00
CA LYS A 280 8.64 33.27 -4.79
C LYS A 280 8.45 31.99 -3.98
N LEU A 281 7.21 31.57 -3.75
CA LEU A 281 6.88 30.33 -3.05
C LEU A 281 7.49 29.13 -3.77
N ARG A 282 7.23 28.97 -5.08
CA ARG A 282 7.83 27.88 -5.89
C ARG A 282 9.35 27.82 -5.76
N ARG A 283 10.02 28.98 -5.73
CA ARG A 283 11.47 29.05 -5.59
C ARG A 283 11.95 28.60 -4.21
N VAL A 284 11.32 29.11 -3.15
CA VAL A 284 11.63 28.71 -1.77
C VAL A 284 11.41 27.22 -1.58
N VAL A 285 10.25 26.74 -2.00
CA VAL A 285 9.85 25.33 -2.00
C VAL A 285 10.87 24.45 -2.71
N LYS A 286 11.28 24.82 -3.93
CA LYS A 286 12.29 24.08 -4.69
C LYS A 286 13.64 24.07 -3.98
N ALA A 287 14.07 25.19 -3.42
CA ALA A 287 15.34 25.28 -2.68
C ALA A 287 15.33 24.40 -1.43
N LEU A 288 14.24 24.41 -0.66
CA LEU A 288 14.05 23.56 0.51
C LEU A 288 14.00 22.08 0.15
N PHE A 289 13.35 21.71 -0.96
CA PHE A 289 13.29 20.32 -1.41
C PHE A 289 14.67 19.72 -1.64
N TYR A 290 15.52 20.40 -2.44
CA TYR A 290 16.85 19.90 -2.74
C TYR A 290 17.76 19.91 -1.50
N TRP A 291 17.69 20.97 -0.70
CA TRP A 291 18.42 21.03 0.56
C TRP A 291 18.00 19.92 1.54
N SER A 292 16.70 19.66 1.66
CA SER A 292 16.19 18.61 2.55
C SER A 292 16.58 17.22 2.07
N LYS A 293 16.59 16.98 0.76
CA LYS A 293 17.00 15.67 0.21
C LYS A 293 18.45 15.37 0.55
N ASP A 294 19.32 16.38 0.38
CA ASP A 294 20.73 16.31 0.76
C ASP A 294 20.88 16.10 2.27
N LYS A 295 20.24 16.93 3.08
CA LYS A 295 20.28 16.83 4.55
C LYS A 295 19.64 15.57 5.11
N HIS A 296 18.66 14.97 4.45
CA HIS A 296 18.07 13.71 4.89
C HIS A 296 19.06 12.56 4.72
N LYS A 297 19.80 12.53 3.60
CA LYS A 297 20.86 11.55 3.40
C LYS A 297 21.91 11.68 4.49
N THR A 298 22.40 12.90 4.72
CA THR A 298 23.33 13.19 5.83
C THR A 298 22.74 12.82 7.19
N LEU A 299 21.45 13.05 7.44
CA LEU A 299 20.83 12.75 8.73
C LEU A 299 20.75 11.24 9.01
N MET A 300 20.56 10.41 7.97
CA MET A 300 20.62 8.94 8.11
C MET A 300 22.05 8.45 8.33
N GLU A 301 23.02 8.98 7.57
CA GLU A 301 24.45 8.67 7.75
C GLU A 301 24.95 9.10 9.14
N ASP A 302 24.58 10.30 9.59
CA ASP A 302 24.88 10.82 10.92
C ASP A 302 24.28 9.98 12.05
N LYS A 303 23.06 9.43 11.85
CA LYS A 303 22.42 8.54 12.82
C LYS A 303 23.24 7.27 12.99
N GLU A 304 23.66 6.66 11.87
CA GLU A 304 24.49 5.46 11.88
C GLU A 304 25.87 5.71 12.50
N SER A 305 26.52 6.84 12.15
CA SER A 305 27.80 7.25 12.75
C SER A 305 27.69 7.48 14.25
N LEU A 306 26.69 8.25 14.69
CA LEU A 306 26.48 8.51 16.13
C LEU A 306 26.18 7.23 16.91
N ASN A 307 25.36 6.33 16.35
CA ASN A 307 25.12 5.03 16.97
C ASN A 307 26.43 4.24 17.15
N LYS A 308 27.28 4.22 16.13
CA LYS A 308 28.58 3.53 16.20
C LYS A 308 29.50 4.15 17.25
N GLU A 309 29.63 5.48 17.24
CA GLU A 309 30.49 6.22 18.19
C GLU A 309 29.99 6.12 19.64
N ILE A 310 28.67 6.10 19.86
CA ILE A 310 28.07 5.87 21.18
C ILE A 310 28.38 4.45 21.65
N LEU A 311 28.23 3.45 20.78
CA LEU A 311 28.57 2.06 21.11
C LEU A 311 30.05 1.90 21.44
N GLU A 312 30.95 2.52 20.68
CA GLU A 312 32.39 2.50 20.97
C GLU A 312 32.73 3.09 22.34
N LEU A 313 32.11 4.22 22.71
CA LEU A 313 32.29 4.83 24.03
C LEU A 313 31.69 3.97 25.15
N GLN A 314 30.54 3.34 24.92
CA GLN A 314 29.92 2.43 25.89
C GLN A 314 30.71 1.14 26.10
N TYR A 315 31.27 0.57 25.02
CA TYR A 315 32.18 -0.58 25.13
C TYR A 315 33.46 -0.22 25.88
N LYS A 316 33.98 1.00 25.68
CA LYS A 316 35.12 1.50 26.44
C LYS A 316 34.79 1.60 27.94
N ASP A 317 33.62 2.13 28.29
CA ASP A 317 33.12 2.25 29.67
C ASP A 317 33.01 0.90 30.40
N CYS A 318 32.68 -0.19 29.67
CA CYS A 318 32.69 -1.54 30.23
C CYS A 318 34.09 -2.06 30.57
N SER A 319 35.13 -1.52 29.94
CA SER A 319 36.52 -1.98 30.07
C SER A 319 37.38 -1.11 30.98
N VAL A 320 37.14 0.20 30.99
CA VAL A 320 37.90 1.22 31.72
C VAL A 320 36.94 2.35 32.11
N VAL A 321 37.06 2.87 33.34
CA VAL A 321 36.28 4.05 33.78
C VAL A 321 36.55 5.22 32.83
N LEU A 322 35.49 5.76 32.23
CA LEU A 322 35.59 6.92 31.35
C LEU A 322 36.07 8.17 32.11
N SER A 323 36.86 9.01 31.44
CA SER A 323 37.19 10.34 31.94
C SER A 323 35.96 11.25 31.97
N GLU A 324 36.02 12.36 32.73
CA GLU A 324 34.93 13.33 32.83
C GLU A 324 34.58 13.95 31.46
N ASP A 325 35.60 14.24 30.64
CA ASP A 325 35.43 14.74 29.27
C ASP A 325 34.74 13.71 28.36
N GLU A 326 35.07 12.42 28.48
CA GLU A 326 34.45 11.34 27.71
C GLU A 326 33.01 11.08 28.14
N CYS A 327 32.70 11.22 29.43
CA CYS A 327 31.34 11.17 29.96
C CYS A 327 30.48 12.31 29.40
N LEU A 328 31.03 13.53 29.34
CA LEU A 328 30.36 14.68 28.73
C LEU A 328 30.16 14.48 27.22
N LEU A 329 31.17 13.94 26.53
CA LEU A 329 31.10 13.63 25.11
C LEU A 329 30.01 12.59 24.81
N LEU A 330 29.92 11.51 25.60
CA LEU A 330 28.89 10.50 25.47
C LEU A 330 27.48 11.10 25.66
N LYS A 331 27.29 11.90 26.72
CA LYS A 331 26.02 12.61 26.96
C LYS A 331 25.64 13.53 25.79
N SER A 332 26.61 14.27 25.26
CA SER A 332 26.38 15.13 24.10
C SER A 332 25.98 14.34 22.85
N LYS A 333 26.68 13.24 22.54
CA LYS A 333 26.37 12.39 21.38
C LYS A 333 24.99 11.73 21.50
N VAL A 334 24.63 11.25 22.69
CA VAL A 334 23.30 10.70 22.97
C VAL A 334 22.21 11.77 22.80
N GLY A 335 22.46 13.00 23.28
CA GLY A 335 21.57 14.14 23.06
C GLY A 335 21.37 14.46 21.57
N ASP A 336 22.46 14.48 20.81
CA ASP A 336 22.44 14.71 19.36
C ASP A 336 21.68 13.61 18.60
N LEU A 337 21.90 12.35 18.98
CA LEU A 337 21.18 11.20 18.41
C LEU A 337 19.68 11.31 18.70
N ASN A 338 19.29 11.60 19.94
CA ASN A 338 17.88 11.76 20.34
C ASN A 338 17.20 12.90 19.57
N SER A 339 17.90 14.03 19.38
CA SER A 339 17.42 15.14 18.56
C SER A 339 17.20 14.74 17.09
N LYS A 340 18.14 13.97 16.50
CA LYS A 340 18.03 13.44 15.14
C LYS A 340 16.89 12.41 15.00
N LEU A 341 16.73 11.51 15.99
CA LEU A 341 15.64 10.54 16.02
C LEU A 341 14.27 11.21 16.11
N ALA A 342 14.10 12.23 16.98
CA ALA A 342 12.87 13.00 17.08
C ALA A 342 12.48 13.69 15.75
N ARG A 343 13.48 14.14 14.97
CA ARG A 343 13.26 14.72 13.63
C ARG A 343 12.80 13.67 12.63
N LEU A 344 13.40 12.48 12.62
CA LEU A 344 12.96 11.36 11.77
C LEU A 344 11.55 10.90 12.14
N ASP A 345 11.26 10.78 13.42
CA ASP A 345 9.95 10.37 13.91
C ASP A 345 8.85 11.35 13.47
N LYS A 346 9.08 12.67 13.58
CA LYS A 346 8.15 13.67 13.03
C LYS A 346 7.96 13.55 11.51
N TRP A 347 9.03 13.22 10.78
CA TRP A 347 8.98 12.99 9.33
C TRP A 347 8.04 11.84 8.96
N TRP A 348 8.14 10.74 9.71
CA TRP A 348 7.32 9.55 9.50
C TRP A 348 5.88 9.76 9.93
N ARG A 349 5.63 10.39 11.09
CA ARG A 349 4.28 10.75 11.55
C ARG A 349 3.50 11.57 10.53
N GLN A 350 4.15 12.51 9.85
CA GLN A 350 3.52 13.31 8.80
C GLN A 350 3.07 12.45 7.60
N ARG A 351 3.81 11.38 7.29
CA ARG A 351 3.52 10.46 6.17
C ARG A 351 2.51 9.38 6.54
N ASP A 352 2.53 8.93 7.79
CA ASP A 352 1.75 7.81 8.31
C ASP A 352 0.31 8.21 8.69
N LYS A 353 0.11 9.44 9.20
CA LYS A 353 -1.21 10.00 9.59
C LYS A 353 -2.03 9.08 10.52
N VAL A 354 -1.39 8.27 11.39
CA VAL A 354 -2.05 7.45 12.42
C VAL A 354 -2.09 8.21 13.75
N LYS A 355 -3.25 8.16 14.44
CA LYS A 355 -3.36 8.55 15.85
C LYS A 355 -2.89 7.37 16.70
N TRP A 356 -1.88 7.65 17.51
CA TRP A 356 -1.21 6.78 18.47
C TRP A 356 -2.16 5.80 19.18
N ALA A 357 -1.98 4.50 18.95
CA ALA A 357 -2.53 3.46 19.79
C ALA A 357 -1.57 2.26 19.86
N LEU A 358 -0.89 2.21 21.01
CA LEU A 358 -0.48 1.02 21.76
C LEU A 358 0.87 0.33 21.57
N GLU A 359 1.71 0.59 20.56
CA GLU A 359 3.11 0.10 20.62
C GLU A 359 4.14 1.04 19.92
N GLY A 360 5.14 1.52 20.67
CA GLY A 360 6.50 1.70 20.15
C GLY A 360 6.99 3.13 19.85
N ASP A 361 7.83 3.66 20.74
CA ASP A 361 8.46 4.98 20.75
C ASP A 361 9.69 5.12 19.81
N THR A 362 9.71 4.44 18.66
CA THR A 362 10.85 4.51 17.72
C THR A 362 10.42 4.43 16.26
N ASN A 363 11.20 5.05 15.37
CA ASN A 363 11.11 4.89 13.91
C ASN A 363 11.37 3.41 13.52
N SER A 364 10.34 2.58 13.67
CA SER A 364 10.37 1.14 13.45
C SER A 364 9.95 0.80 12.01
N ASN A 365 10.38 -0.37 11.53
CA ASN A 365 9.95 -0.93 10.24
C ASN A 365 8.41 -0.94 10.08
N PHE A 366 7.69 -1.00 11.19
CA PHE A 366 6.23 -0.88 11.23
C PHE A 366 5.71 0.41 10.59
N PHE A 367 6.28 1.59 10.93
CA PHE A 367 5.85 2.86 10.34
C PHE A 367 6.15 2.95 8.84
N HIS A 368 7.29 2.40 8.42
CA HIS A 368 7.65 2.31 7.00
C HIS A 368 6.67 1.43 6.22
N ALA A 369 6.30 0.29 6.79
CA ALA A 369 5.37 -0.64 6.21
C ALA A 369 3.94 -0.07 6.16
N PHE A 370 3.48 0.55 7.25
CA PHE A 370 2.16 1.17 7.30
C PHE A 370 2.04 2.35 6.33
N ALA A 371 3.05 3.23 6.26
CA ALA A 371 3.08 4.31 5.28
C ALA A 371 3.04 3.76 3.84
N SER A 372 3.72 2.64 3.58
CA SER A 372 3.69 1.96 2.28
C SER A 372 2.33 1.31 1.99
N ALA A 373 1.73 0.63 2.96
CA ALA A 373 0.39 0.07 2.90
C ALA A 373 -0.65 1.16 2.61
N ARG A 374 -0.60 2.28 3.34
CA ARG A 374 -1.45 3.45 3.13
C ARG A 374 -1.24 4.09 1.78
N LYS A 375 0.01 4.15 1.29
CA LYS A 375 0.31 4.65 -0.06
C LYS A 375 -0.32 3.73 -1.12
N ASN A 376 -0.32 2.42 -0.92
CA ASN A 376 -1.02 1.46 -1.77
C ASN A 376 -2.54 1.58 -1.67
N GLU A 377 -3.08 1.81 -0.47
CA GLU A 377 -4.51 1.95 -0.24
C GLU A 377 -5.07 3.21 -0.92
N ASN A 378 -4.41 4.35 -0.77
CA ASN A 378 -4.82 5.62 -1.36
C ASN A 378 -4.56 5.71 -2.87
N PHE A 379 -3.94 4.69 -3.45
CA PHE A 379 -3.66 4.66 -4.87
C PHE A 379 -4.95 4.35 -5.66
N ILE A 380 -5.27 5.22 -6.62
CA ILE A 380 -6.46 5.09 -7.47
C ILE A 380 -6.13 4.10 -8.58
N ASN A 381 -6.51 2.83 -8.37
CA ASN A 381 -6.23 1.74 -9.30
C ASN A 381 -7.20 1.66 -10.48
N LYS A 382 -8.41 2.22 -10.34
CA LYS A 382 -9.50 2.05 -11.30
C LYS A 382 -10.48 3.21 -11.21
N ILE A 383 -11.00 3.68 -12.34
CA ILE A 383 -12.02 4.72 -12.40
C ILE A 383 -13.08 4.39 -13.46
N LYS A 384 -14.29 4.94 -13.28
CA LYS A 384 -15.33 4.95 -14.31
C LYS A 384 -15.25 6.24 -15.10
N ASP A 385 -15.34 6.15 -16.41
CA ASP A 385 -15.52 7.32 -17.26
C ASP A 385 -16.98 7.83 -17.23
N GLU A 386 -17.26 8.85 -18.03
CA GLU A 386 -18.60 9.44 -18.16
C GLU A 386 -19.63 8.52 -18.84
N ASN A 387 -19.17 7.50 -19.58
CA ASN A 387 -20.01 6.49 -20.22
C ASN A 387 -20.27 5.28 -19.30
N GLY A 388 -19.65 5.26 -18.12
CA GLY A 388 -19.71 4.15 -17.17
C GLY A 388 -18.73 3.02 -17.46
N GLU A 389 -17.86 3.16 -18.46
CA GLU A 389 -16.79 2.22 -18.76
C GLU A 389 -15.68 2.31 -17.71
N GLU A 390 -15.17 1.16 -17.30
CA GLU A 390 -14.16 1.09 -16.27
C GLU A 390 -12.77 0.87 -16.85
N THR A 391 -11.78 1.67 -16.45
CA THR A 391 -10.38 1.50 -16.86
C THR A 391 -9.45 1.32 -15.65
N ASP A 392 -8.50 0.38 -15.77
CA ASP A 392 -7.39 0.13 -14.85
C ASP A 392 -6.02 0.58 -15.42
N ASP A 393 -6.01 1.23 -16.58
CA ASP A 393 -4.81 1.86 -17.14
C ASP A 393 -4.59 3.24 -16.54
N GLN A 394 -3.44 3.45 -15.90
CA GLN A 394 -3.12 4.71 -15.27
C GLN A 394 -3.12 5.91 -16.22
N ALA A 395 -2.64 5.74 -17.45
CA ALA A 395 -2.58 6.86 -18.41
C ALA A 395 -3.99 7.34 -18.76
N LEU A 396 -4.93 6.40 -18.91
CA LEU A 396 -6.33 6.70 -19.15
C LEU A 396 -7.00 7.29 -17.90
N ILE A 397 -6.67 6.79 -16.70
CA ILE A 397 -7.16 7.38 -15.43
C ILE A 397 -6.77 8.86 -15.33
N GLU A 398 -5.50 9.19 -15.62
CA GLU A 398 -5.01 10.58 -15.60
C GLU A 398 -5.76 11.47 -16.60
N ASP A 399 -6.00 10.97 -17.82
CA ASP A 399 -6.76 11.68 -18.86
C ASP A 399 -8.24 11.89 -18.48
N ILE A 400 -8.89 10.88 -17.90
CA ILE A 400 -10.29 10.98 -17.42
C ILE A 400 -10.40 12.08 -16.35
N PHE A 401 -9.49 12.10 -15.37
CA PHE A 401 -9.48 13.16 -14.36
C PHE A 401 -9.25 14.54 -14.99
N PHE A 402 -8.31 14.64 -15.92
CA PHE A 402 -8.02 15.90 -16.59
C PHE A 402 -9.23 16.40 -17.38
N LYS A 403 -9.89 15.55 -18.17
CA LYS A 403 -11.11 15.91 -18.93
C LYS A 403 -12.25 16.33 -18.00
N PHE A 404 -12.49 15.56 -16.93
CA PHE A 404 -13.53 15.88 -15.95
C PHE A 404 -13.32 17.26 -15.32
N PHE A 405 -12.11 17.54 -14.83
CA PHE A 405 -11.78 18.82 -14.23
C PHE A 405 -11.62 19.95 -15.25
N LYS A 406 -11.25 19.67 -16.50
CA LYS A 406 -11.30 20.68 -17.55
C LYS A 406 -12.74 21.12 -17.81
N ARG A 407 -13.65 20.16 -18.04
CA ARG A 407 -15.07 20.42 -18.33
C ARG A 407 -15.82 21.10 -17.18
N LYS A 408 -15.50 20.79 -15.93
CA LYS A 408 -16.16 21.41 -14.76
C LYS A 408 -15.67 22.84 -14.48
N TRP A 409 -14.50 23.23 -14.96
CA TRP A 409 -13.93 24.58 -14.81
C TRP A 409 -13.96 25.38 -16.12
N GLU A 410 -14.45 24.78 -17.21
CA GLU A 410 -14.82 25.52 -18.42
C GLU A 410 -15.86 26.57 -18.09
N PHE A 411 -15.70 27.74 -18.72
CA PHE A 411 -16.66 28.83 -18.59
C PHE A 411 -18.04 28.35 -19.01
N ARG A 412 -19.05 28.69 -18.20
CA ARG A 412 -20.45 28.43 -18.49
C ARG A 412 -21.20 29.73 -18.27
N GLU A 413 -22.06 30.09 -19.21
CA GLU A 413 -23.03 31.15 -18.97
C GLU A 413 -23.96 30.69 -17.86
N CYS A 414 -23.86 31.32 -16.70
CA CYS A 414 -24.80 31.11 -15.62
C CYS A 414 -26.10 31.83 -15.98
N ASN A 415 -27.15 31.06 -16.27
CA ASN A 415 -28.49 31.64 -16.31
C ASN A 415 -28.91 31.96 -14.87
N LEU A 416 -28.97 33.26 -14.55
CA LEU A 416 -29.41 33.79 -13.26
C LEU A 416 -30.92 34.03 -13.21
N GLU A 417 -31.67 33.63 -14.24
CA GLU A 417 -33.11 33.74 -14.29
C GLU A 417 -33.75 32.81 -13.24
N GLY A 418 -34.53 33.39 -12.33
CA GLY A 418 -35.09 32.69 -11.18
C GLY A 418 -34.13 32.51 -9.99
N TRP A 419 -32.88 32.98 -10.08
CA TRP A 419 -32.06 33.13 -8.87
C TRP A 419 -32.70 34.20 -7.98
N PRO A 420 -32.77 33.96 -6.65
CA PRO A 420 -33.31 34.96 -5.74
C PRO A 420 -32.45 36.22 -5.85
N LYS A 421 -33.10 37.36 -6.13
CA LYS A 421 -32.45 38.67 -6.00
C LYS A 421 -32.19 38.88 -4.52
N ASN A 422 -30.95 38.64 -4.08
CA ASN A 422 -30.50 38.78 -2.69
C ASN A 422 -30.62 40.21 -2.13
N SER A 423 -31.15 41.17 -2.89
CA SER A 423 -31.34 42.56 -2.51
C SER A 423 -32.36 42.79 -1.38
N PHE A 424 -33.07 41.75 -0.91
CA PHE A 424 -34.14 41.88 0.08
C PHE A 424 -33.92 41.11 1.40
N LEU A 425 -32.77 40.45 1.58
CA LEU A 425 -32.54 39.54 2.72
C LEU A 425 -31.27 39.83 3.56
N MET A 426 -30.47 40.82 3.18
CA MET A 426 -29.27 41.21 3.94
C MET A 426 -29.37 42.68 4.32
N GLU A 427 -29.10 42.98 5.60
CA GLU A 427 -29.04 44.35 6.09
C GLU A 427 -27.86 45.08 5.41
N GLU A 428 -27.95 46.41 5.30
CA GLU A 428 -26.93 47.22 4.62
C GLU A 428 -25.54 47.06 5.28
N GLU A 429 -25.52 46.79 6.59
CA GLU A 429 -24.31 46.45 7.35
C GLU A 429 -23.67 45.12 6.89
N ASP A 430 -24.47 44.08 6.62
CA ASP A 430 -23.97 42.78 6.13
C ASP A 430 -23.37 42.90 4.72
N LEU A 431 -24.01 43.70 3.86
CA LEU A 431 -23.51 43.99 2.52
C LEU A 431 -22.20 44.78 2.55
N LEU A 432 -22.07 45.74 3.46
CA LEU A 432 -20.82 46.45 3.70
C LEU A 432 -19.73 45.51 4.20
N LEU A 433 -20.08 44.58 5.10
CA LEU A 433 -19.14 43.62 5.66
C LEU A 433 -18.65 42.58 4.62
N LEU A 434 -19.53 42.08 3.76
CA LEU A 434 -19.19 41.14 2.67
C LEU A 434 -18.33 41.76 1.57
N ASN A 435 -18.48 43.06 1.31
CA ASN A 435 -17.69 43.79 0.32
C ASN A 435 -16.44 44.46 0.90
N LYS A 436 -16.25 44.40 2.22
CA LYS A 436 -15.06 44.96 2.88
C LYS A 436 -13.81 44.18 2.48
N GLU A 437 -12.73 44.90 2.21
CA GLU A 437 -11.43 44.25 2.03
C GLU A 437 -10.98 43.57 3.31
N PHE A 438 -10.40 42.37 3.18
CA PHE A 438 -9.84 41.64 4.31
C PHE A 438 -8.71 42.44 4.95
N SER A 439 -8.78 42.61 6.27
CA SER A 439 -7.71 43.20 7.05
C SER A 439 -6.55 42.22 7.26
N ILE A 440 -5.36 42.77 7.52
CA ILE A 440 -4.18 41.95 7.85
C ILE A 440 -4.44 41.13 9.12
N ASP A 441 -5.13 41.71 10.10
CA ASP A 441 -5.44 41.04 11.38
C ASP A 441 -6.36 39.83 11.19
N GLU A 442 -7.37 39.93 10.31
CA GLU A 442 -8.23 38.81 9.94
C GLU A 442 -7.42 37.70 9.26
N VAL A 443 -6.53 38.05 8.33
CA VAL A 443 -5.65 37.09 7.66
C VAL A 443 -4.72 36.39 8.66
N GLU A 444 -4.11 37.14 9.58
CA GLU A 444 -3.26 36.59 10.64
C GLU A 444 -4.05 35.66 11.58
N MET A 445 -5.25 36.06 11.96
CA MET A 445 -6.13 35.27 12.83
C MET A 445 -6.48 33.93 12.17
N VAL A 446 -6.85 33.95 10.88
CA VAL A 446 -7.13 32.74 10.09
C VAL A 446 -5.90 31.85 10.04
N VAL A 447 -4.72 32.40 9.73
CA VAL A 447 -3.48 31.60 9.69
C VAL A 447 -3.19 30.98 11.05
N LYS A 448 -3.28 31.74 12.15
CA LYS A 448 -3.03 31.28 13.52
C LYS A 448 -4.00 30.18 13.96
N ASN A 449 -5.29 30.30 13.62
CA ASN A 449 -6.34 29.37 14.05
C ASN A 449 -6.46 28.11 13.18
N THR A 450 -5.89 28.10 11.96
CA THR A 450 -5.97 26.92 11.09
C THR A 450 -5.01 25.79 11.52
N GLY A 451 -5.39 24.53 11.29
CA GLY A 451 -4.58 23.36 11.66
C GLY A 451 -3.18 23.36 11.02
N LYS A 452 -2.15 23.04 11.81
CA LYS A 452 -0.72 23.08 11.44
C LYS A 452 -0.36 22.23 10.20
N PHE A 453 -0.97 21.06 10.04
CA PHE A 453 -0.61 20.03 9.03
C PHE A 453 -1.43 20.10 7.73
N ILE A 454 -2.12 21.22 7.49
CA ILE A 454 -3.02 21.38 6.34
C ILE A 454 -2.34 22.26 5.30
N ALA A 455 -2.38 21.85 4.03
CA ALA A 455 -1.96 22.66 2.89
C ALA A 455 -3.21 23.12 2.12
N PRO A 456 -3.48 24.43 2.02
CA PRO A 456 -4.69 24.95 1.38
C PRO A 456 -4.63 24.94 -0.15
N ARG A 457 -3.45 24.80 -0.75
CA ARG A 457 -3.24 24.84 -2.20
C ARG A 457 -2.40 23.66 -2.69
N TYR A 458 -2.43 23.44 -4.02
CA TYR A 458 -1.63 22.42 -4.71
C TYR A 458 -0.12 22.68 -4.67
N ASP A 459 0.30 23.85 -4.18
CA ASP A 459 1.71 24.18 -3.97
C ASP A 459 2.35 23.40 -2.81
N GLY A 460 1.55 22.68 -2.01
CA GLY A 460 2.01 21.80 -0.94
C GLY A 460 2.54 22.55 0.28
N VAL A 461 2.34 23.86 0.38
CA VAL A 461 2.78 24.68 1.52
C VAL A 461 1.82 24.49 2.70
N THR A 462 2.32 24.05 3.85
CA THR A 462 1.50 23.83 5.04
C THR A 462 1.28 25.12 5.83
N TYR A 463 0.21 25.21 6.62
CA TYR A 463 0.07 26.30 7.59
C TYR A 463 1.21 26.31 8.62
N SER A 464 1.81 25.16 8.93
CA SER A 464 3.04 25.08 9.71
C SER A 464 4.20 25.88 9.11
N PHE A 465 4.31 25.92 7.79
CA PHE A 465 5.28 26.78 7.10
C PHE A 465 4.92 28.26 7.28
N LEU A 466 3.68 28.64 6.97
CA LEU A 466 3.21 30.04 7.05
C LEU A 466 3.22 30.61 8.48
N LYS A 467 3.04 29.77 9.50
CA LYS A 467 3.11 30.19 10.91
C LYS A 467 4.54 30.43 11.38
N ARG A 468 5.52 29.84 10.72
CA ARG A 468 6.92 29.87 11.16
C ARG A 468 7.75 30.93 10.43
N TYR A 469 7.48 31.12 9.14
CA TYR A 469 8.20 31.99 8.23
C TYR A 469 7.27 33.05 7.66
#